data_AF-A0A1S2MAU7-F1
#
_entry.id   AF-A0A1S2MAU7-F1
#
_cell.length_a   1.000
_cell.length_b   1.000
_cell.length_c   1.000
_cell.angle_alpha   90.00
_cell.angle_beta   90.00
_cell.angle_gamma   90.00
#
_symmetry.space_group_name_H-M   'P 1'
#
loop_
_entity.id
_entity.type
_entity.pdbx_description
1 polymer ?
#
loop_
_entity_poly.entity_id
_entity_poly.type
_entity_poly.pdbx_seq_one_letter_code
_entity_poly.pdbx_strand_id
1 'polypeptide(L)' 'MSIRKEDLHTLIDLVNERDTKLVYDLIRVVIEKDHEVDITFEADNSPLTDREKEVLKQANIDIENDDLVDWDDVRA' A
#
# COMPACT_ATOMS: atom_id res chain seq x y z
N MET A 1 5.07 12.21 16.74
CA MET A 1 4.23 12.93 15.74
C MET A 1 4.07 11.99 14.57
N SER A 2 2.86 11.57 14.20
CA SER A 2 2.67 10.68 13.04
C SER A 2 2.58 11.51 11.76
N ILE A 3 3.58 11.39 10.89
CA ILE A 3 3.54 11.95 9.55
C ILE A 3 2.76 10.95 8.68
N ARG A 4 1.74 11.40 7.95
CA ARG A 4 1.00 10.49 7.05
C ARG A 4 1.88 10.17 5.84
N LYS A 5 1.75 8.95 5.32
CA LYS A 5 2.52 8.51 4.15
C LYS A 5 2.29 9.43 2.93
N GLU A 6 1.09 9.97 2.79
CA GLU A 6 0.71 10.93 1.73
C GLU A 6 1.50 12.24 1.82
N ASP A 7 1.77 12.73 3.04
CA ASP A 7 2.53 13.95 3.26
C ASP A 7 4.00 13.76 2.84
N LEU A 8 4.55 12.56 3.02
CA LEU A 8 5.90 12.22 2.57
C LEU A 8 6.02 12.25 1.04
N HIS A 9 5.06 11.65 0.34
CA HIS A 9 5.02 11.68 -1.13
C HIS A 9 4.96 13.12 -1.66
N THR A 10 4.12 13.96 -1.04
CA THR A 10 4.02 15.38 -1.40
C THR A 10 5.34 16.13 -1.20
N LEU A 11 6.07 15.86 -0.11
CA LEU A 11 7.36 16.49 0.16
C LEU A 11 8.43 16.09 -0.85
N ILE A 12 8.39 14.86 -1.34
CA ILE A 12 9.35 14.34 -2.33
C ILE A 12 9.08 14.94 -3.71
N ASP A 13 7.81 15.16 -4.05
CA ASP A 13 7.41 15.77 -5.33
C ASP A 13 7.86 17.24 -5.46
N LEU A 14 8.14 17.91 -4.33
CA LEU A 14 8.68 19.28 -4.30
C LEU A 14 10.21 19.33 -4.54
N VAL A 15 10.87 18.17 -4.60
CA VAL A 15 12.31 18.06 -4.82
C VAL A 15 12.57 17.81 -6.30
N ASN A 16 13.66 18.38 -6.82
CA ASN A 16 14.11 18.13 -8.19
C ASN A 16 14.34 16.62 -8.39
N GLU A 17 13.87 16.06 -9.51
CA GLU A 17 13.91 14.61 -9.80
C GLU A 17 15.28 13.97 -9.58
N ARG A 18 16.35 14.73 -9.83
CA ARG A 18 17.74 14.29 -9.64
C ARG A 18 18.06 13.94 -8.18
N ASP A 19 17.43 14.63 -7.24
CA ASP A 19 17.69 14.56 -5.81
C ASP A 19 16.58 13.83 -5.04
N THR A 20 15.43 13.56 -5.68
CA THR A 20 14.27 12.85 -5.14
C THR A 20 14.65 11.54 -4.44
N LYS A 21 15.50 10.71 -5.08
CA LYS A 21 15.92 9.43 -4.50
C LYS A 21 16.72 9.63 -3.21
N LEU A 22 17.65 10.58 -3.20
CA LEU A 22 18.47 10.87 -2.03
C LEU A 22 17.62 11.39 -0.87
N VAL A 23 16.65 12.26 -1.15
CA VAL A 23 15.74 12.79 -0.13
C VAL A 23 14.82 11.70 0.41
N TYR A 24 14.29 10.83 -0.47
CA TYR A 24 13.49 9.67 -0.04
C TYR A 24 14.28 8.76 0.89
N ASP A 25 15.51 8.39 0.49
CA ASP A 25 16.37 7.51 1.27
C ASP A 25 16.72 8.13 2.63
N LEU A 26 16.97 9.44 2.67
CA LEU A 26 17.24 10.16 3.92
C LEU A 26 16.02 10.16 4.86
N ILE A 27 14.84 10.52 4.34
CA ILE A 27 13.62 10.57 5.14
C ILE A 27 13.28 9.17 5.66
N ARG A 28 13.42 8.15 4.81
CA ARG A 28 13.21 6.76 5.19
C ARG A 28 14.12 6.35 6.34
N VAL A 29 15.42 6.66 6.28
CA VAL A 29 16.36 6.34 7.37
C VAL A 29 16.00 7.08 8.66
N VAL A 30 15.53 8.33 8.58
CA VAL A 30 15.09 9.08 9.77
C VAL A 30 13.86 8.44 10.39
N ILE A 31 12.87 8.06 9.58
CA ILE A 31 11.66 7.36 10.04
C ILE A 31 12.05 6.01 10.65
N GLU A 32 12.82 5.18 9.95
CA GLU A 32 13.22 3.85 10.44
C GLU A 32 14.06 3.94 11.73
N LYS A 33 14.86 4.99 11.92
CA LYS A 33 15.58 5.23 13.19
C LYS A 33 14.70 5.75 14.32
N ASP A 34 13.66 6.51 14.02
CA ASP A 34 12.68 6.97 15.03
C ASP A 34 11.65 5.88 15.36
N HIS A 35 11.49 4.90 14.46
CA HIS A 35 10.56 3.76 14.54
C HIS A 35 11.24 2.42 14.89
N GLU A 36 12.13 2.39 15.88
CA GLU A 36 12.42 1.15 16.64
C GLU A 36 11.18 0.61 17.38
N VAL A 37 10.05 1.31 17.29
CA VAL A 37 8.72 0.84 17.72
C VAL A 37 7.96 0.32 16.50
N ASP A 38 7.88 -1.01 16.40
CA ASP A 38 7.04 -1.81 15.50
C ASP A 38 5.87 -1.01 14.87
N ILE A 39 5.98 -0.72 13.56
CA ILE A 39 4.81 -0.26 12.79
C ILE A 39 3.99 -1.51 12.46
N THR A 40 3.26 -2.03 13.45
CA THR A 40 2.23 -3.04 13.24
C THR A 40 1.02 -2.34 12.62
N PHE A 41 0.80 -2.55 11.33
CA PHE A 41 -0.50 -2.27 10.74
C PHE A 41 -1.48 -3.30 11.30
N GLU A 42 -2.28 -2.92 12.29
CA GLU A 42 -3.36 -3.78 12.77
C GLU A 42 -4.33 -4.01 11.63
N ALA A 43 -4.44 -5.27 11.19
CA ALA A 43 -5.46 -5.64 10.21
C ALA A 43 -6.84 -5.34 10.80
N ASP A 44 -7.75 -4.80 9.98
CA ASP A 44 -9.14 -4.66 10.39
C ASP A 44 -9.73 -6.07 10.59
N ASN A 45 -10.04 -6.40 11.85
CA ASN A 45 -10.66 -7.67 12.23
C ASN A 45 -12.18 -7.54 12.38
N SER A 46 -12.79 -6.48 11.83
CA SER A 46 -14.23 -6.34 11.81
C SER A 46 -14.89 -7.50 11.04
N PRO A 47 -16.08 -7.96 11.45
CA PRO A 47 -16.78 -9.00 10.72
C PRO A 47 -17.12 -8.53 9.30
N LEU A 48 -16.84 -9.37 8.31
CA LEU A 48 -17.19 -9.11 6.91
C LEU A 48 -18.69 -8.81 6.77
N THR A 49 -18.99 -7.74 6.05
CA THR A 49 -20.33 -7.41 5.59
C THR A 49 -20.83 -8.44 4.58
N ASP A 50 -22.15 -8.51 4.38
CA ASP A 50 -22.72 -9.48 3.43
C ASP A 50 -22.27 -9.24 1.99
N ARG A 51 -22.03 -7.97 1.62
CA ARG A 51 -21.45 -7.58 0.33
C ARG A 51 -20.03 -8.10 0.17
N GLU A 52 -19.19 -7.98 1.20
CA GLU A 52 -17.81 -8.48 1.15
C GLU A 52 -17.76 -10.00 1.07
N LYS A 53 -18.68 -10.70 1.76
CA LYS A 53 -18.81 -12.16 1.64
C LYS A 53 -19.21 -12.59 0.23
N GLU A 54 -20.07 -11.84 -0.44
CA GLU A 54 -20.48 -12.13 -1.82
C GLU A 54 -19.30 -11.96 -2.79
N VAL A 55 -18.52 -10.89 -2.63
CA VAL A 55 -17.31 -10.65 -3.42
C VAL A 55 -16.29 -11.78 -3.22
N LEU A 56 -16.07 -12.22 -1.97
CA LEU A 56 -15.15 -13.34 -1.70
C LEU A 56 -15.62 -14.66 -2.28
N LYS A 57 -16.94 -14.93 -2.27
CA LYS A 57 -17.49 -16.13 -2.92
C LYS A 57 -17.26 -16.12 -4.41
N GLN A 58 -17.49 -14.98 -5.07
CA GLN A 58 -17.26 -14.84 -6.50
C GLN A 58 -15.77 -15.00 -6.82
N ALA A 59 -14.89 -14.32 -6.08
CA ALA A 59 -13.45 -14.43 -6.26
C ALA A 59 -12.93 -15.88 -6.11
N ASN A 60 -13.48 -16.66 -5.16
CA ASN A 60 -13.11 -18.08 -5.03
C ASN A 60 -13.53 -18.90 -6.26
N ILE A 61 -14.72 -18.64 -6.81
CA ILE A 61 -15.19 -19.30 -8.04
C ILE A 61 -14.29 -18.92 -9.22
N ASP A 62 -13.93 -17.64 -9.33
CA ASP A 62 -13.07 -17.14 -10.40
C ASP A 62 -11.67 -17.77 -10.33
N ILE A 63 -11.11 -17.94 -9.12
CA ILE A 63 -9.85 -18.65 -8.89
C ILE A 63 -9.96 -20.13 -9.27
N GLU A 64 -11.04 -20.82 -8.89
CA GLU A 64 -11.24 -22.23 -9.24
C GLU A 64 -11.38 -22.45 -10.75
N ASN A 65 -11.96 -21.48 -11.45
CA ASN A 65 -12.15 -21.52 -12.89
C ASN A 65 -10.96 -20.99 -13.70
N ASP A 66 -9.89 -20.54 -13.03
CA ASP A 66 -8.74 -19.84 -13.64
C ASP A 66 -9.15 -18.58 -14.44
N ASP A 67 -10.31 -18.01 -14.10
CA ASP A 67 -10.83 -16.74 -14.64
C ASP A 67 -10.16 -15.56 -13.91
N LEU A 68 -8.83 -15.52 -14.00
CA LEU A 68 -8.01 -14.50 -13.37
C LEU A 68 -7.73 -13.35 -14.35
N VAL A 69 -7.81 -12.13 -13.86
CA VAL A 69 -7.40 -10.95 -14.63
C VAL A 69 -5.87 -10.89 -14.64
N ASP A 70 -5.26 -11.00 -15.83
CA ASP A 70 -3.85 -10.67 -16.01
C ASP A 70 -3.66 -9.16 -15.92
N TRP A 71 -2.79 -8.72 -15.01
CA TRP A 71 -2.49 -7.30 -14.81
C TRP A 71 -1.76 -6.68 -16.00
N ASP A 72 -1.10 -7.49 -16.83
CA ASP A 72 -0.46 -7.03 -18.05
C ASP A 72 -1.48 -6.76 -19.17
N ASP A 73 -2.61 -7.47 -19.19
CA ASP A 73 -3.74 -7.22 -20.11
C ASP A 73 -4.46 -5.90 -19.82
N VAL A 74 -4.44 -5.45 -18.55
CA VAL A 74 -5.09 -4.19 -18.11
C VAL A 74 -4.25 -2.95 -18.43
N ARG A 75 -2.96 -3.12 -18.76
CA ARG A 75 -2.01 -2.01 -19.02
C ARG A 75 -1.86 -1.60 -20.49
N ALA A 76 -2.64 -2.18 -21.40
CA ALA A 76 -2.61 -1.88 -22.85
C ALA A 76 -3.27 -0.53 -23.21
#